data_AF-A0A923LMD5-F1
#
_entry.id   AF-A0A923LMD5-F1
#
_cell.length_a   1.000
_cell.length_b   1.000
_cell.length_c   1.000
_cell.angle_alpha   90.00
_cell.angle_beta   90.00
_cell.angle_gamma   90.00
#
_symmetry.space_group_name_H-M   'P 1'
#
loop_
_entity.id
_entity.type
_entity.pdbx_description
1 polymer ?
#
loop_
_entity_poly.entity_id
_entity_poly.type
_entity_poly.pdbx_seq_one_letter_code
_entity_poly.pdbx_strand_id
1 'polypeptide(L)' 'MEWKLAKIVRNREYKIRGINLFDCEWKVEGTIQLKDVAHAMKREFDVCTADINGDTFKFAVCEIAKDVFNFYIPNEI' A
#
# COMPACT_ATOMS: atom_id res chain seq x y z
N MET A 1 -4.84 -4.80 -14.53
CA MET A 1 -3.80 -5.11 -13.53
C MET A 1 -4.48 -5.74 -12.34
N GLU A 2 -4.12 -6.98 -12.02
CA GLU A 2 -4.57 -7.59 -10.77
C GLU A 2 -3.75 -7.02 -9.61
N TRP A 3 -4.39 -6.71 -8.49
CA TRP A 3 -3.71 -6.21 -7.30
C TRP A 3 -3.78 -7.27 -6.21
N LYS A 4 -2.63 -7.61 -5.63
CA LYS A 4 -2.53 -8.62 -4.58
C LYS A 4 -2.26 -7.95 -3.25
N LEU A 5 -2.95 -8.41 -2.20
CA LEU A 5 -2.63 -8.01 -0.84
C LEU A 5 -1.20 -8.42 -0.55
N ALA A 6 -0.33 -7.45 -0.35
CA ALA A 6 1.07 -7.66 -0.02
C ALA A 6 1.24 -7.81 1.49
N LYS A 7 0.66 -6.86 2.25
CA LYS A 7 0.88 -6.80 3.69
C LYS A 7 -0.25 -6.05 4.42
N ILE A 8 -0.56 -6.52 5.63
CA ILE A 8 -1.29 -5.76 6.63
C ILE A 8 -0.26 -5.19 7.60
N VAL A 9 -0.18 -3.87 7.71
CA VAL A 9 0.82 -3.18 8.52
C VAL A 9 0.14 -2.60 9.76
N ARG A 10 0.76 -2.80 10.91
CA ARG A 10 0.36 -2.19 12.18
C ARG A 10 1.49 -1.27 12.64
N ASN A 11 1.14 -0.16 13.30
CA ASN A 11 2.10 0.77 13.89
C ASN A 11 3.07 1.40 12.86
N ARG A 12 2.65 1.54 11.59
CA ARG A 12 3.39 2.24 10.54
C ARG A 12 4.82 1.71 10.28
N GLU A 13 5.05 0.41 10.47
CA GLU A 13 6.34 -0.22 10.13
C GLU A 13 6.20 -1.16 8.93
N TYR A 14 6.69 -0.73 7.77
CA TYR A 14 6.81 -1.56 6.58
C TYR A 14 8.15 -1.36 5.89
N LYS A 15 9.12 -2.22 6.21
CA LYS A 15 10.46 -2.16 5.63
C LYS A 15 10.50 -2.79 4.25
N ILE A 16 10.96 -2.02 3.27
CA ILE A 16 11.29 -2.46 1.91
C ILE A 16 12.79 -2.20 1.74
N ARG A 17 13.57 -3.28 1.52
CA ARG A 17 15.05 -3.22 1.41
C ARG A 17 15.71 -2.45 2.58
N GLY A 18 15.19 -2.64 3.79
CA GLY A 18 15.70 -2.01 5.02
C GLY A 18 15.19 -0.60 5.30
N ILE A 19 14.52 0.07 4.37
CA ILE A 19 13.93 1.40 4.56
C ILE A 19 12.47 1.26 4.94
N ASN A 20 12.04 1.96 5.99
CA ASN A 20 10.62 1.99 6.33
C ASN A 20 9.84 2.87 5.35
N LEU A 21 8.84 2.29 4.68
CA LEU A 21 8.01 2.98 3.70
C LEU A 21 7.33 4.24 4.28
N PHE A 22 6.95 4.22 5.56
CA PHE A 22 6.31 5.35 6.22
C PHE A 22 7.25 6.52 6.53
N ASP A 23 8.57 6.33 6.39
CA ASP A 23 9.56 7.39 6.51
C ASP A 23 9.82 8.06 5.14
N CYS A 24 9.24 7.53 4.06
CA CYS A 24 9.33 8.07 2.70
C CYS A 24 8.19 9.03 2.40
N GLU A 25 8.42 10.00 1.51
CA GLU A 25 7.34 10.80 0.93
C GLU A 25 6.56 9.97 -0.09
N TRP A 26 5.23 10.02 -0.01
CA TRP A 26 4.33 9.29 -0.91
C TRP A 26 3.67 10.26 -1.87
N LYS A 27 3.66 9.92 -3.15
CA LYS A 27 2.90 10.64 -4.16
C LYS A 27 1.65 9.86 -4.53
N VAL A 28 0.49 10.47 -4.36
CA VAL A 28 -0.80 9.88 -4.76
C VAL A 28 -1.01 10.09 -6.26
N GLU A 29 -1.18 9.00 -6.99
CA GLU A 29 -1.34 8.98 -8.45
C GLU A 29 -2.79 8.69 -8.88
N GLY A 30 -3.66 8.34 -7.93
CA GLY A 30 -5.07 8.06 -8.17
C GLY A 30 -5.66 7.13 -7.12
N THR A 31 -6.81 6.54 -7.42
CA THR A 31 -7.50 5.61 -6.52
C THR A 31 -7.91 4.32 -7.24
N ILE A 32 -8.13 3.26 -6.47
CA ILE A 32 -8.63 1.98 -6.96
C ILE A 32 -9.56 1.31 -5.96
N GLN A 33 -10.60 0.63 -6.44
CA GLN A 33 -11.46 -0.20 -5.59
C GLN A 33 -10.92 -1.61 -5.45
N LEU A 34 -10.54 -2.00 -4.23
CA LEU A 34 -10.04 -3.34 -3.91
C LEU A 34 -10.87 -3.97 -2.78
N LYS A 35 -10.89 -5.30 -2.74
CA LYS A 35 -11.55 -6.02 -1.66
C LYS A 35 -10.70 -5.94 -0.41
N ASP A 36 -11.19 -5.24 0.60
CA ASP A 36 -10.63 -5.26 1.94
C ASP A 36 -10.82 -6.66 2.54
N VAL A 37 -9.70 -7.34 2.77
CA VAL A 37 -9.69 -8.69 3.37
C VAL A 37 -10.14 -8.71 4.82
N ALA A 38 -10.07 -7.59 5.55
CA ALA A 38 -10.47 -7.53 6.96
C ALA A 38 -11.99 -7.56 7.12
N HIS A 39 -12.71 -6.93 6.18
CA HIS A 39 -14.17 -6.76 6.27
C HIS A 39 -14.94 -7.40 5.11
N ALA A 40 -14.26 -8.07 4.18
CA ALA A 40 -14.82 -8.67 2.97
C ALA A 40 -15.64 -7.71 2.09
N MET A 41 -15.44 -6.39 2.24
CA MET A 41 -16.11 -5.34 1.47
C MET A 41 -15.14 -4.71 0.47
N LYS A 42 -15.67 -4.13 -0.61
CA LYS A 42 -14.86 -3.28 -1.49
C LYS A 42 -14.67 -1.92 -0.83
N ARG A 43 -13.44 -1.42 -0.83
CA ARG A 43 -13.09 -0.07 -0.39
C ARG A 43 -12.22 0.59 -1.43
N GLU A 44 -12.20 1.91 -1.40
CA GLU A 44 -11.27 2.72 -2.19
C GLU A 44 -9.92 2.78 -1.49
N PHE A 45 -8.86 2.60 -2.28
CA PHE A 45 -7.46 2.65 -1.86
C PHE A 45 -6.76 3.71 -2.68
N ASP A 46 -5.92 4.50 -2.02
CA ASP A 46 -5.03 5.44 -2.71
C ASP A 46 -3.92 4.64 -3.38
N VAL A 47 -3.71 4.89 -4.67
CA VAL A 47 -2.58 4.35 -5.43
C VAL A 47 -1.44 5.35 -5.29
N CYS A 48 -0.38 4.92 -4.63
CA CYS A 48 0.77 5.73 -4.32
C CYS A 48 2.04 5.20 -5.00
N THR A 49 2.98 6.12 -5.20
CA THR A 49 4.38 5.80 -5.47
C THR A 49 5.26 6.41 -4.39
N ALA A 50 6.35 5.72 -4.08
CA ALA A 50 7.42 6.22 -3.19
C ALA A 50 8.77 5.81 -3.77
N ASP A 51 9.76 6.71 -3.72
CA ASP A 51 11.11 6.40 -4.16
C ASP A 51 11.89 5.76 -3.00
N ILE A 52 12.34 4.53 -3.20
CA ILE A 52 13.03 3.72 -2.19
C ILE A 52 14.37 3.30 -2.76
N ASN A 53 15.47 3.85 -2.23
CA ASN A 53 16.83 3.59 -2.73
C ASN A 53 16.99 3.81 -4.25
N GLY A 54 16.33 4.82 -4.81
CA GLY A 54 16.40 5.17 -6.23
C GLY A 54 15.45 4.39 -7.14
N ASP A 55 14.69 3.41 -6.61
CA ASP A 55 13.64 2.72 -7.34
C ASP A 55 12.26 3.24 -6.94
N THR A 56 11.41 3.54 -7.92
CA THR A 56 10.02 3.91 -7.67
C THR A 56 9.19 2.67 -7.34
N PHE A 57 8.68 2.62 -6.11
CA PHE A 57 7.81 1.54 -5.64
C PHE A 57 6.34 1.96 -5.68
N LYS A 58 5.52 1.21 -6.42
CA LYS A 58 4.08 1.46 -6.56
C LYS A 58 3.25 0.53 -5.67
N PHE A 59 2.29 1.08 -4.95
CA PHE A 59 1.42 0.34 -4.05
C PHE A 59 0.05 1.00 -3.94
N ALA A 60 -0.95 0.26 -3.47
CA ALA A 60 -2.25 0.80 -3.07
C ALA A 60 -2.40 0.63 -1.57
N VAL A 61 -2.88 1.68 -0.87
CA VAL A 61 -2.95 1.73 0.59
C VAL A 61 -4.30 2.26 1.07
N CYS A 62 -4.78 1.72 2.18
CA CYS A 62 -5.94 2.22 2.90
C CYS A 62 -5.75 1.95 4.40
N GLU A 63 -6.01 2.98 5.23
CA GLU A 63 -6.12 2.79 6.67
C GLU A 63 -7.49 2.16 7.00
N ILE A 64 -7.48 0.94 7.52
CA ILE A 64 -8.72 0.18 7.80
C ILE A 64 -9.17 0.31 9.25
N ALA A 65 -8.23 0.63 10.15
CA ALA A 65 -8.45 0.96 11.56
C ALA A 65 -7.27 1.82 12.04
N LYS A 66 -7.37 2.42 13.22
CA LYS A 66 -6.32 3.29 13.78
C LYS A 66 -4.94 2.62 13.72
N ASP A 67 -4.03 3.20 12.95
CA ASP A 67 -2.67 2.71 12.69
C ASP A 67 -2.57 1.29 12.11
N VAL A 68 -3.63 0.84 11.41
CA VAL A 68 -3.70 -0.43 10.69
C VAL A 68 -3.98 -0.18 9.21
N PHE A 69 -3.05 -0.60 8.36
CA PHE A 69 -3.07 -0.31 6.93
C PHE A 69 -3.04 -1.60 6.12
N ASN A 70 -3.86 -1.66 5.07
CA ASN A 70 -3.75 -2.69 4.05
C ASN A 70 -2.95 -2.15 2.87
N PHE A 71 -1.91 -2.89 2.47
CA PHE A 71 -1.11 -2.59 1.29
C PHE A 71 -1.30 -3.66 0.22
N TYR A 72 -1.59 -3.21 -0.98
CA TYR A 72 -1.62 -4.03 -2.19
C TYR A 72 -0.50 -3.61 -3.12
N ILE A 73 0.06 -4.56 -3.84
CA ILE A 73 1.02 -4.31 -4.93
C ILE A 73 0.38 -4.72 -6.25
N PRO A 74 0.69 -4.00 -7.35
CA PRO A 74 0.27 -4.46 -8.66
C PRO A 74 0.98 -5.78 -8.95
N ASN A 75 0.21 -6.78 -9.37
CA ASN A 75 0.77 -8.01 -9.91
C ASN A 75 1.28 -7.67 -11.32
N GLU A 76 2.59 -7.45 -11.46
CA GLU A 76 3.20 -7.33 -12.79
C GLU A 76 3.14 -8.70 -13.49
N ILE A 77 2.86 -8.67 -14.80
CA ILE A 77 2.97 -9.81 -15.72
C ILE A 77 4.37 -9.78 -16.32
#